data_AF-A0A7C5CFN6-F1
#
_entry.id   AF-A0A7C5CFN6-F1
#
_cell.length_a   1.000
_cell.length_b   1.000
_cell.length_c   1.000
_cell.angle_alpha   90.00
_cell.angle_beta   90.00
_cell.angle_gamma   90.00
#
_symmetry.space_group_name_H-M   'P 1'
#
loop_
_entity.id
_entity.type
_entity.pdbx_description
1 polymer ?
#
loop_
_entity_poly.entity_id
_entity_poly.type
_entity_poly.pdbx_seq_one_letter_code
_entity_poly.pdbx_strand_id
1 'polypeptide(L)' 'MKKILSRRICECGEKSVKEAIDIFKDTDLPYKKAKKLVTGCNKSCCRKPLMTLFKMVDFGAVDYEEIDALIEQFQSRR' A
#
# COMPACT_ATOMS: atom_id res chain seq x y z
N MET A 1 -9.77 13.46 10.44
CA MET A 1 -8.60 12.69 10.93
C MET A 1 -8.43 11.44 10.06
N LYS A 2 -7.31 11.30 9.34
CA LYS A 2 -7.09 10.19 8.37
C LYS A 2 -6.76 8.87 9.08
N LYS A 3 -7.79 8.16 9.59
CA LYS A 3 -7.68 6.84 10.26
C LYS A 3 -7.01 5.76 9.38
N ILE A 4 -7.09 5.92 8.06
CA ILE A 4 -6.48 5.01 7.08
C ILE A 4 -4.96 4.89 7.22
N LEU A 5 -4.27 5.93 7.68
CA LEU A 5 -2.81 5.94 7.81
C LEU A 5 -2.29 4.84 8.73
N SER A 6 -3.04 4.52 9.79
CA SER A 6 -2.74 3.45 10.75
C SER A 6 -3.28 2.08 10.33
N ARG A 7 -4.06 1.99 9.25
CA ARG A 7 -4.63 0.73 8.77
C ARG A 7 -3.54 -0.11 8.11
N ARG A 8 -3.58 -1.43 8.28
CA ARG A 8 -2.69 -2.36 7.56
C ARG A 8 -3.08 -2.40 6.09
N ILE A 9 -2.14 -2.09 5.20
CA ILE A 9 -2.37 -2.10 3.74
C ILE A 9 -2.42 -3.51 3.16
N CYS A 10 -1.76 -4.45 3.82
CA CYS A 10 -1.65 -5.81 3.38
C CYS A 10 -1.57 -6.74 4.58
N GLU A 11 -2.30 -7.84 4.55
CA GLU A 11 -2.23 -8.91 5.56
C GLU A 11 -0.91 -9.69 5.54
N CYS A 12 -0.22 -9.67 4.40
CA CYS A 12 1.03 -10.41 4.21
C CYS A 12 2.20 -9.72 4.94
N GLY A 13 2.04 -8.47 5.41
CA GLY A 13 3.03 -7.73 6.18
C GLY A 13 2.39 -6.97 7.34
N GLU A 14 3.20 -6.38 8.21
CA GLU A 14 2.72 -5.66 9.40
C GLU A 14 2.62 -4.15 9.19
N LYS A 15 3.15 -3.65 8.07
CA LYS A 15 3.25 -2.21 7.81
C LYS A 15 1.89 -1.57 7.55
N SER A 16 1.72 -0.39 8.14
CA SER A 16 0.59 0.51 7.94
C SER A 16 0.65 1.22 6.59
N VAL A 17 -0.46 1.84 6.18
CA VAL A 17 -0.50 2.68 4.97
C VAL A 17 0.51 3.82 5.07
N LYS A 18 0.68 4.43 6.25
CA LYS A 18 1.68 5.48 6.45
C LYS A 18 3.09 4.97 6.18
N GLU A 19 3.47 3.86 6.80
CA GLU A 19 4.81 3.28 6.58
C GLU A 19 5.02 2.86 5.13
N ALA A 20 3.98 2.35 4.46
CA ALA A 20 4.05 2.03 3.04
C ALA A 20 4.29 3.28 2.18
N ILE A 21 3.64 4.40 2.50
CA ILE A 21 3.87 5.69 1.83
C ILE A 21 5.31 6.15 2.05
N ASP A 22 5.79 6.13 3.30
CA ASP A 22 7.13 6.58 3.64
C ASP A 22 8.19 5.75 2.89
N ILE A 23 8.02 4.43 2.84
CA ILE A 23 8.88 3.53 2.05
C ILE A 23 8.83 3.84 0.56
N PHE A 24 7.65 4.10 0.02
CA PHE A 24 7.50 4.42 -1.41
C PHE A 24 8.05 5.80 -1.77
N LYS A 25 8.07 6.75 -0.84
CA LYS A 25 8.70 8.06 -1.04
C LYS A 25 10.23 8.01 -0.97
N ASP A 26 10.76 7.17 -0.09
CA ASP A 26 12.21 7.04 0.13
C ASP A 26 12.87 6.04 -0.83
N THR A 27 12.13 5.46 -1.79
CA THR A 27 12.65 4.42 -2.67
C THR A 27 12.48 4.74 -4.14
N ASP A 28 13.58 4.70 -4.90
CA ASP A 28 13.58 4.71 -6.36
C ASP A 28 13.44 3.31 -6.96
N LEU A 29 13.15 2.31 -6.12
CA LEU A 29 13.08 0.93 -6.55
C LEU A 29 11.80 0.66 -7.35
N PRO A 30 11.87 -0.19 -8.40
CA PRO A 30 10.67 -0.59 -9.13
C PRO A 30 9.68 -1.30 -8.20
N TYR A 31 8.38 -1.18 -8.51
CA TYR A 31 7.27 -1.70 -7.69
C TYR A 31 7.51 -3.09 -7.10
N LYS A 32 8.06 -4.03 -7.87
CA LYS A 32 8.33 -5.40 -7.39
C LYS A 32 9.24 -5.44 -6.16
N LYS A 33 10.27 -4.60 -6.13
CA LYS A 33 11.21 -4.48 -5.01
C LYS A 33 10.62 -3.61 -3.88
N ALA A 34 10.04 -2.46 -4.21
CA ALA A 34 9.40 -1.57 -3.24
C ALA A 34 8.27 -2.29 -2.47
N LYS A 35 7.43 -3.05 -3.17
CA LYS A 35 6.41 -3.90 -2.56
C LYS A 35 7.00 -4.89 -1.55
N LYS A 36 8.12 -5.52 -1.88
CA LYS A 36 8.78 -6.49 -0.99
C LYS A 36 9.25 -5.83 0.32
N LEU A 37 9.65 -4.55 0.28
CA LEU A 37 9.98 -3.77 1.48
C LEU A 37 8.77 -3.50 2.37
N VAL A 38 7.56 -3.44 1.79
CA VAL A 38 6.32 -3.21 2.52
C VAL A 38 5.72 -4.51 3.06
N THR A 39 5.65 -5.55 2.23
CA THR A 39 4.91 -6.77 2.56
C THR A 39 5.76 -7.97 2.95
N GLY A 40 7.07 -7.94 2.71
CA GLY A 40 7.95 -9.11 2.93
C GLY A 40 7.62 -10.33 2.06
N CYS A 41 6.65 -10.24 1.14
CA CYS A 41 6.11 -11.39 0.41
C CYS A 41 6.25 -11.25 -1.11
N ASN A 42 6.39 -12.38 -1.80
CA ASN A 42 6.40 -12.44 -3.27
C ASN A 42 5.01 -12.73 -3.88
N LYS A 43 3.99 -12.95 -3.05
CA LYS A 43 2.63 -13.32 -3.49
C LYS A 43 1.89 -12.13 -4.08
N SER A 44 0.91 -12.36 -4.95
CA SER A 44 0.06 -11.31 -5.54
C SER A 44 -1.07 -10.82 -4.61
N CYS A 45 -1.13 -11.29 -3.35
CA CYS A 45 -2.19 -11.01 -2.36
C CYS A 45 -2.69 -9.56 -2.44
N CYS A 46 -1.84 -8.59 -2.15
CA CYS A 46 -2.27 -7.20 -2.02
C CYS A 46 -1.94 -6.33 -3.24
N ARG A 47 -1.93 -6.91 -4.46
CA ARG A 47 -1.40 -6.23 -5.66
C ARG A 47 -2.12 -4.92 -5.97
N LYS A 48 -3.46 -4.91 -5.99
CA LYS A 48 -4.25 -3.70 -6.32
C LYS A 48 -3.97 -2.52 -5.39
N PRO A 49 -4.24 -2.61 -4.07
CA PRO A 49 -4.06 -1.47 -3.16
C PRO A 49 -2.60 -0.99 -3.12
N LEU A 50 -1.62 -1.89 -3.11
CA LEU A 50 -0.20 -1.50 -3.10
C LEU A 50 0.27 -0.87 -4.39
N MET A 51 -0.21 -1.37 -5.55
CA MET A 51 0.21 -0.83 -6.84
C MET A 51 -0.43 0.53 -7.09
N THR A 52 -1.68 0.73 -6.67
CA THR A 52 -2.33 2.04 -6.69
C THR A 52 -1.59 3.00 -5.76
N LEU A 53 -1.31 2.62 -4.51
CA LEU A 53 -0.58 3.48 -3.58
C LEU A 53 0.81 3.85 -4.12
N PHE A 54 1.54 2.89 -4.68
CA PHE A 54 2.85 3.14 -5.27
C PHE A 54 2.78 4.18 -6.39
N LYS A 55 1.81 4.07 -7.30
CA LYS A 55 1.61 5.06 -8.37
C LYS A 55 1.19 6.43 -7.85
N MET A 56 0.34 6.48 -6.83
CA MET A 56 -0.10 7.72 -6.20
C MET A 56 1.07 8.46 -5.54
N VAL A 57 1.95 7.71 -4.85
CA VAL A 57 3.15 8.26 -4.23
C VAL A 57 4.13 8.76 -5.30
N ASP A 58 4.35 7.97 -6.37
CA ASP A 58 5.19 8.34 -7.51
C ASP A 58 4.68 9.62 -8.22
N PHE A 59 3.37 9.79 -8.33
CA PHE A 59 2.74 10.98 -8.90
C PHE A 59 2.68 12.17 -7.91
N GLY A 60 2.96 11.96 -6.62
CA GLY A 60 2.92 12.99 -5.58
C GLY A 60 1.53 13.34 -5.05
N ALA A 61 0.47 12.63 -5.47
CA ALA A 61 -0.91 12.84 -5.03
C ALA A 61 -1.51 11.55 -4.49
N VAL A 62 -1.68 11.47 -3.16
CA VAL A 62 -2.25 10.30 -2.49
C VAL A 62 -3.73 10.53 -2.21
N ASP A 63 -4.58 9.78 -2.92
CA ASP A 63 -6.01 9.67 -2.61
C ASP A 63 -6.20 8.62 -1.50
N TYR A 64 -6.54 9.13 -0.32
CA TYR A 64 -6.72 8.31 0.86
C TYR A 64 -8.06 7.59 0.89
N GLU A 65 -9.09 8.11 0.22
CA GLU A 65 -10.41 7.51 0.16
C GLU A 65 -10.41 6.34 -0.83
N GLU A 66 -9.77 6.51 -1.99
CA GLU A 66 -9.61 5.43 -2.97
C GLU A 66 -8.81 4.26 -2.36
N ILE A 67 -7.72 4.54 -1.66
CA ILE A 67 -6.91 3.50 -1.02
C ILE A 67 -7.68 2.77 0.09
N ASP A 68 -8.47 3.48 0.89
CA ASP A 68 -9.30 2.85 1.92
C ASP A 68 -10.36 1.93 1.30
N ALA A 69 -11.06 2.41 0.26
CA ALA A 69 -12.02 1.61 -0.49
C ALA A 69 -11.38 0.36 -1.13
N LEU A 70 -10.17 0.48 -1.68
CA LEU A 70 -9.44 -0.66 -2.25
C LEU A 70 -9.01 -1.68 -1.19
N ILE A 71 -8.61 -1.22 0.00
CA ILE A 71 -8.27 -2.10 1.12
C ILE A 71 -9.52 -2.81 1.63
N GLU A 72 -10.65 -2.11 1.76
CA GLU A 72 -11.92 -2.68 2.17
C GLU A 72 -12.45 -3.70 1.17
N GLN A 73 -12.46 -3.38 -0.12
CA GLN A 73 -12.83 -4.32 -1.17
C GLN A 73 -11.95 -5.56 -1.17
N PHE A 74 -10.67 -5.42 -0.85
CA PHE A 74 -9.76 -6.55 -0.76
C PHE A 74 -10.05 -7.42 0.48
N GLN A 75 -10.29 -6.80 1.63
CA GLN A 75 -10.61 -7.50 2.88
C GLN A 75 -11.98 -8.18 2.85
N SER A 76 -13.00 -7.56 2.26
CA SER A 76 -14.37 -8.07 2.18
C SER A 76 -14.54 -9.26 1.24
N ARG A 77 -13.59 -9.53 0.34
CA ARG A 77 -13.64 -10.65 -0.62
C ARG A 77 -13.01 -11.94 -0.09
N ARG A 78 -12.64 -11.97 1.19
CA ARG A 78 -12.02 -13.10 1.89
C ARG A 78 -12.96 -13.62 2.96
#